data_AF-A0A0L9UL84-F1
#
_entry.id   AF-A0A0L9UL84-F1
#
_cell.length_a   1.000
_cell.length_b   1.000
_cell.length_c   1.000
_cell.angle_alpha   90.00
_cell.angle_beta   90.00
_cell.angle_gamma   90.00
#
_symmetry.space_group_name_H-M   'P 1'
#
loop_
_entity.id
_entity.type
_entity.pdbx_description
1 polymer ?
#
loop_
_entity_poly.entity_id
_entity_poly.type
_entity_poly.pdbx_seq_one_letter_code
_entity_poly.pdbx_strand_id
1 'polypeptide(L)'
;MATEMESALIFLGTGSSGSVPSMSCLIEPSDPPCSVCTQSLSLPPQSNPNYRCNTSLLIKYYSQTDATQKYILIDAGKTFRESVLRWFVFHRIPRVDSILLTHDHADAILGLDDIRAVQPFSPTNDIDPTPVYLTQRSMERYYR
;
A
#
# COMPACT_ATOMS: atom_id res chain seq x y z
N MET A 1 7.17 -12.32 -26.32
CA MET A 1 7.87 -11.51 -25.29
C MET A 1 8.04 -12.42 -24.09
N ALA A 2 9.26 -12.66 -23.62
CA ALA A 2 9.46 -13.47 -22.43
C ALA A 2 8.72 -12.78 -21.27
N THR A 3 7.76 -13.47 -20.66
CA THR A 3 7.20 -13.04 -19.37
C THR A 3 8.34 -13.20 -18.38
N GLU A 4 9.05 -12.11 -18.09
CA GLU A 4 10.18 -12.15 -17.17
C GLU A 4 9.71 -12.72 -15.83
N MET A 5 10.34 -13.82 -15.42
CA MET A 5 10.18 -14.48 -14.13
C MET A 5 10.82 -13.65 -13.01
N GLU A 6 10.69 -12.33 -13.11
CA GLU A 6 11.37 -11.36 -12.27
C GLU A 6 10.57 -11.15 -10.99
N SER A 7 11.28 -11.25 -9.87
CA SER A 7 10.78 -10.88 -8.56
C SER A 7 11.19 -9.44 -8.26
N ALA A 8 10.28 -8.67 -7.68
CA ALA A 8 10.50 -7.27 -7.33
C ALA A 8 9.91 -6.94 -5.97
N LEU A 9 10.53 -5.96 -5.32
CA LEU A 9 10.10 -5.39 -4.07
C LEU A 9 9.77 -3.91 -4.33
N ILE A 10 8.49 -3.56 -4.20
CA ILE A 10 7.97 -2.24 -4.58
C ILE A 10 7.54 -1.52 -3.31
N PHE A 11 8.16 -0.38 -3.04
CA PHE A 11 7.77 0.49 -1.93
C PHE A 11 6.52 1.28 -2.29
N LEU A 12 5.40 0.93 -1.67
CA LEU A 12 4.11 1.58 -1.88
C LEU A 12 3.95 2.85 -1.04
N GLY A 13 4.69 2.92 0.07
CA GLY A 13 4.85 4.11 0.89
C GLY A 13 6.02 3.97 1.86
N THR A 14 6.62 5.10 2.21
CA THR A 14 7.82 5.20 3.04
C THR A 14 7.69 6.28 4.12
N GLY A 15 6.46 6.68 4.40
CA GLY A 15 6.11 7.69 5.39
C GLY A 15 5.82 7.09 6.76
N SER A 16 5.77 7.95 7.77
CA SER A 16 5.35 7.59 9.11
C SER A 16 3.84 7.28 9.18
N SER A 17 3.34 7.03 10.39
CA SER A 17 1.91 6.94 10.64
C SER A 17 1.14 8.20 10.26
N GLY A 18 1.79 9.38 10.21
CA GLY A 18 1.17 10.63 9.79
C GLY A 18 1.21 10.89 8.28
N SER A 19 1.97 10.09 7.52
CA SER A 19 2.35 10.40 6.12
C SER A 19 3.12 11.73 6.00
N VAL A 20 3.58 12.05 4.79
CA VAL A 20 4.15 13.37 4.46
C VAL A 20 3.48 13.87 3.17
N PRO A 21 2.97 15.11 3.14
CA PRO A 21 3.03 16.13 4.19
C PRO A 21 2.19 15.81 5.43
N SER A 22 2.60 16.37 6.57
CA SER A 22 1.73 16.46 7.73
C SER A 22 0.68 17.54 7.47
N MET A 23 -0.60 17.19 7.62
CA MET A 23 -1.72 18.11 7.41
C MET A 23 -1.63 19.32 8.36
N SER A 24 -1.35 19.09 9.65
CA SER A 24 -1.23 20.17 10.65
C SER A 24 -0.12 21.14 10.29
N CYS A 25 1.00 20.64 9.77
CA CYS A 25 2.12 21.46 9.36
C CYS A 25 1.81 22.39 8.18
N LEU A 26 0.83 22.01 7.34
CA LEU A 26 0.41 22.82 6.20
C LEU A 26 -0.67 23.85 6.56
N ILE A 27 -1.64 23.47 7.41
CA ILE A 27 -2.74 24.37 7.80
C ILE A 27 -2.34 25.34 8.91
N GLU A 28 -1.38 24.95 9.75
CA GLU A 28 -0.80 25.76 10.83
C GLU A 28 0.73 25.74 10.70
N PRO A 29 1.29 26.44 9.70
CA PRO A 29 2.73 26.43 9.47
C PRO A 29 3.49 27.11 10.61
N SER A 30 4.60 26.49 11.02
CA SER A 30 5.60 27.12 11.90
C SER A 30 6.26 28.32 11.23
N ASP A 31 6.99 29.13 12.01
CA ASP A 31 7.86 30.20 11.49
C ASP A 31 9.34 29.90 11.82
N PRO A 32 10.17 29.50 10.84
CA PRO A 32 9.83 29.34 9.42
C PRO A 32 9.02 28.06 9.14
N PRO A 33 8.31 27.97 7.99
CA PRO A 33 7.56 26.78 7.61
C PRO A 33 8.46 25.54 7.43
N CYS A 34 7.94 24.36 7.73
CA CYS A 34 8.68 23.10 7.56
C CYS A 34 9.03 22.87 6.08
N SER A 35 10.33 22.91 5.77
CA SER A 35 10.84 22.75 4.40
C SER A 35 10.38 21.46 3.74
N VAL A 36 10.32 20.34 4.47
CA VAL A 36 9.90 19.03 3.93
C VAL A 36 8.42 19.04 3.53
N CYS A 37 7.53 19.53 4.39
CA CYS A 37 6.10 19.58 4.08
C CYS A 37 5.83 20.55 2.92
N THR A 38 6.48 21.72 2.90
CA THR A 38 6.38 22.66 1.77
C THR A 38 6.87 22.03 0.46
N GLN A 39 8.04 21.38 0.48
CA GLN A 39 8.59 20.71 -0.71
C GLN A 39 7.77 19.50 -1.16
N SER A 40 7.06 18.82 -0.25
CA SER A 40 6.19 17.69 -0.63
C SER A 40 5.03 18.09 -1.57
N LEU A 41 4.72 19.39 -1.66
CA LEU A 41 3.69 19.93 -2.56
C LEU A 41 4.26 20.59 -3.83
N SER A 42 5.58 20.70 -3.99
CA SER A 42 6.18 21.44 -5.11
C SER A 42 6.26 20.64 -6.42
N LEU A 43 6.14 19.32 -6.34
CA LEU A 43 6.14 18.40 -7.47
C LEU A 43 4.95 17.44 -7.37
N PRO A 44 4.47 16.92 -8.51
CA PRO A 44 3.48 15.84 -8.51
C PRO A 44 3.92 14.67 -7.60
N PRO A 45 3.02 14.06 -6.81
CA PRO A 45 3.39 13.05 -5.81
C PRO A 45 4.27 11.92 -6.35
N GLN A 46 4.01 11.46 -7.58
CA GLN A 46 4.76 10.39 -8.25
C GLN A 46 6.25 10.70 -8.48
N SER A 47 6.61 11.99 -8.62
CA SER A 47 7.98 12.44 -8.82
C SER A 47 8.55 13.15 -7.59
N ASN A 48 7.82 13.15 -6.47
CA ASN A 48 8.19 13.85 -5.26
C ASN A 48 8.60 12.89 -4.13
N PRO A 49 9.90 12.76 -3.81
CA PRO A 49 10.35 11.87 -2.73
C PRO A 49 9.92 12.37 -1.34
N ASN A 50 9.53 13.65 -1.20
CA ASN A 50 8.99 14.18 0.04
C ASN A 50 7.50 13.90 0.20
N TYR A 51 6.78 13.47 -0.83
CA TYR A 51 5.39 13.03 -0.70
C TYR A 51 5.34 11.53 -0.39
N ARG A 52 5.07 11.18 0.87
CA ARG A 52 5.19 9.81 1.39
C ARG A 52 3.87 9.31 1.98
N CYS A 53 3.30 8.29 1.37
CA CYS A 53 2.20 7.50 1.91
C CYS A 53 2.63 6.72 3.17
N ASN A 54 1.68 6.16 3.94
CA ASN A 54 1.98 5.24 5.04
C ASN A 54 2.87 4.08 4.56
N THR A 55 3.71 3.58 5.46
CA THR A 55 4.65 2.51 5.15
C THR A 55 3.89 1.28 4.65
N SER A 56 4.25 0.81 3.46
CA SER A 56 3.64 -0.35 2.81
C SER A 56 4.55 -0.87 1.71
N LEU A 57 4.47 -2.18 1.44
CA LEU A 57 5.31 -2.87 0.47
C LEU A 57 4.47 -3.82 -0.39
N LEU A 58 4.83 -3.97 -1.67
CA LEU A 58 4.37 -5.08 -2.49
C LEU A 58 5.54 -5.99 -2.86
N ILE A 59 5.38 -7.29 -2.61
CA ILE A 59 6.27 -8.32 -3.13
C ILE A 59 5.63 -8.89 -4.38
N LYS A 60 6.27 -8.67 -5.53
CA LYS A 60 5.98 -9.34 -6.79
C LYS A 60 6.94 -10.51 -6.92
N TYR A 61 6.46 -11.73 -7.13
CA TYR A 61 7.33 -12.87 -7.38
C TYR A 61 6.67 -13.88 -8.33
N TYR A 62 7.48 -14.72 -8.97
CA TYR A 62 6.99 -15.80 -9.81
C TYR A 62 6.86 -17.09 -9.00
N SER A 63 5.64 -17.62 -8.86
CA SER A 63 5.39 -18.91 -8.23
C SER A 63 5.69 -20.02 -9.23
N GLN A 64 6.71 -20.84 -8.94
CA GLN A 64 7.02 -22.02 -9.76
C GLN A 64 5.93 -23.08 -9.67
N THR A 65 5.30 -23.22 -8.50
CA THR A 65 4.22 -24.20 -8.26
C THR A 65 2.98 -23.89 -9.10
N ASP A 66 2.59 -22.62 -9.16
CA ASP A 66 1.38 -22.20 -9.88
C ASP A 66 1.68 -21.71 -11.31
N ALA A 67 2.96 -21.66 -11.69
CA ALA A 67 3.47 -21.10 -12.95
C ALA A 67 2.94 -19.67 -13.26
N THR A 68 2.74 -18.84 -12.24
CA THR A 68 2.15 -17.49 -12.38
C THR A 68 2.79 -16.45 -11.46
N GLN A 69 2.67 -15.18 -11.85
CA GLN A 69 3.09 -14.05 -11.03
C GLN A 69 2.12 -13.85 -9.86
N LYS A 70 2.68 -13.68 -8.66
CA LYS A 70 1.97 -13.42 -7.42
C LYS A 70 2.34 -12.06 -6.83
N TYR A 71 1.39 -11.46 -6.12
CA TYR A 71 1.47 -10.14 -5.53
C TYR A 71 1.04 -10.19 -4.06
N ILE A 72 2.02 -10.08 -3.14
CA ILE A 72 1.77 -10.05 -1.69
C ILE A 72 1.86 -8.60 -1.24
N LEU A 73 0.77 -8.09 -0.68
CA LEU A 73 0.74 -6.77 -0.06
C LEU A 73 1.17 -6.89 1.41
N ILE A 74 2.07 -6.00 1.85
CA ILE A 74 2.40 -5.81 3.26
C ILE A 74 1.82 -4.48 3.70
N ASP A 75 0.88 -4.54 4.63
CA ASP A 75 0.12 -3.43 5.20
C ASP A 75 -0.72 -2.63 4.19
N ALA A 76 -1.95 -2.32 4.59
CA ALA A 76 -2.91 -1.49 3.86
C ALA A 76 -3.35 -0.34 4.77
N GLY A 77 -2.50 0.69 4.90
CA GLY A 77 -2.80 1.88 5.69
C GLY A 77 -3.86 2.79 5.07
N LYS A 78 -4.28 3.83 5.80
CA LYS A 78 -5.24 4.86 5.35
C LYS A 78 -4.88 5.58 4.03
N THR A 79 -3.63 5.53 3.57
CA THR A 79 -3.23 6.08 2.26
C THR A 79 -3.21 5.05 1.13
N PHE A 80 -3.69 3.82 1.36
CA PHE A 80 -3.58 2.71 0.41
C PHE A 80 -4.16 3.02 -0.97
N ARG A 81 -5.33 3.68 -1.02
CA ARG A 81 -5.94 4.14 -2.27
C ARG A 81 -4.97 4.96 -3.13
N GLU A 82 -4.23 5.87 -2.51
CA GLU A 82 -3.24 6.69 -3.22
C GLU A 82 -2.06 5.85 -3.69
N SER A 83 -1.58 4.90 -2.87
CA SER A 83 -0.55 3.94 -3.25
C SER A 83 -0.95 3.11 -4.47
N VAL A 84 -2.23 2.72 -4.59
CA VAL A 84 -2.75 2.04 -5.79
C VAL A 84 -2.68 2.97 -7.01
N LEU A 85 -3.25 4.17 -6.92
CA LEU A 85 -3.27 5.13 -8.04
C LEU A 85 -1.86 5.49 -8.54
N ARG A 86 -0.88 5.56 -7.63
CA ARG A 86 0.51 5.89 -7.97
C ARG A 86 1.27 4.69 -8.49
N TRP A 87 1.31 3.61 -7.71
CA TRP A 87 2.28 2.54 -7.93
C TRP A 87 1.70 1.35 -8.66
N PHE A 88 0.44 0.99 -8.42
CA PHE A 88 -0.19 -0.12 -9.13
C PHE A 88 -0.38 0.23 -10.61
N VAL A 89 -0.81 1.46 -10.89
CA VAL A 89 -0.93 1.97 -12.26
C VAL A 89 0.44 2.03 -12.94
N PHE A 90 1.46 2.57 -12.26
CA PHE A 90 2.80 2.73 -12.83
C PHE A 90 3.49 1.38 -13.10
N HIS A 91 3.45 0.45 -12.15
CA HIS A 91 4.06 -0.88 -12.30
C HIS A 91 3.14 -1.91 -12.97
N ARG A 92 1.93 -1.52 -13.38
CA ARG A 92 0.91 -2.39 -13.99
C ARG A 92 0.58 -3.62 -13.13
N ILE A 93 0.43 -3.40 -11.82
CA ILE A 93 0.04 -4.45 -10.87
C ILE A 93 -1.47 -4.68 -11.03
N PRO A 94 -1.92 -5.90 -11.41
CA PRO A 94 -3.31 -6.13 -11.77
C PRO A 94 -4.20 -6.44 -10.57
N ARG A 95 -3.63 -6.93 -9.47
CA ARG A 95 -4.35 -7.43 -8.29
C ARG A 95 -3.43 -7.62 -7.08
N VAL A 96 -4.02 -7.98 -5.95
CA VAL A 96 -3.37 -8.49 -4.74
C VAL A 96 -3.82 -9.94 -4.53
N ASP A 97 -2.87 -10.87 -4.41
CA ASP A 97 -3.18 -12.28 -4.18
C ASP A 97 -3.26 -12.62 -2.68
N SER A 98 -2.51 -11.92 -1.84
CA SER A 98 -2.57 -12.06 -0.38
C SER A 98 -2.07 -10.82 0.35
N ILE A 99 -2.45 -10.71 1.62
CA ILE A 99 -2.11 -9.57 2.48
C ILE A 99 -1.41 -10.07 3.74
N LEU A 100 -0.32 -9.42 4.11
CA LEU A 100 0.36 -9.58 5.39
C LEU A 100 0.21 -8.28 6.18
N LEU A 101 -0.42 -8.34 7.34
CA LEU A 101 -0.54 -7.22 8.27
C LEU A 101 0.52 -7.37 9.36
N THR A 102 1.38 -6.38 9.48
CA THR A 102 2.47 -6.37 10.46
C THR A 102 1.96 -6.10 11.87
N HIS A 103 0.95 -5.22 12.00
CA HIS A 103 0.33 -4.84 13.27
C HIS A 103 -1.05 -4.20 13.06
N ASP A 104 -1.74 -3.88 14.15
CA ASP A 104 -3.15 -3.43 14.19
C ASP A 104 -3.34 -1.90 14.21
N HIS A 105 -2.31 -1.11 13.94
CA HIS A 105 -2.47 0.35 13.96
C HIS A 105 -3.05 0.90 12.66
N ALA A 106 -3.60 2.12 12.77
CA ALA A 106 -4.35 2.77 11.71
C ALA A 106 -3.58 2.95 10.39
N ASP A 107 -2.28 3.18 10.48
CA ASP A 107 -1.36 3.31 9.36
C ASP A 107 -1.02 1.98 8.67
N ALA A 108 -1.42 0.84 9.23
CA ALA A 108 -1.26 -0.48 8.63
C ALA A 108 -2.58 -1.13 8.16
N ILE A 109 -3.75 -0.74 8.72
CA ILE A 109 -5.01 -1.48 8.47
C ILE A 109 -6.18 -0.66 7.91
N LEU A 110 -6.20 0.68 8.03
CA LEU A 110 -7.42 1.45 7.67
C LEU A 110 -7.66 1.62 6.16
N GLY A 111 -6.78 1.09 5.32
CA GLY A 111 -6.98 0.99 3.87
C GLY A 111 -7.58 -0.34 3.42
N LEU A 112 -7.90 -1.25 4.36
CA LEU A 112 -8.41 -2.58 4.01
C LEU A 112 -9.74 -2.56 3.25
N ASP A 113 -10.57 -1.52 3.38
CA ASP A 113 -11.83 -1.43 2.62
C ASP A 113 -11.56 -1.25 1.10
N ASP A 114 -10.56 -0.44 0.73
CA ASP A 114 -10.17 -0.22 -0.67
C ASP A 114 -9.54 -1.46 -1.32
N ILE A 115 -9.16 -2.50 -0.55
CA ILE A 115 -8.62 -3.76 -1.09
C ILE A 115 -9.59 -4.40 -2.07
N ARG A 116 -10.90 -4.26 -1.83
CA ARG A 116 -11.96 -4.83 -2.68
C ARG A 116 -11.82 -4.44 -4.16
N ALA A 117 -11.19 -3.29 -4.45
CA ALA A 117 -10.94 -2.82 -5.80
C ALA A 117 -9.75 -3.51 -6.50
N VAL A 118 -8.91 -4.22 -5.75
CA VAL A 118 -7.69 -4.87 -6.25
C VAL A 118 -7.65 -6.37 -5.96
N GLN A 119 -8.77 -6.97 -5.53
CA GLN A 119 -8.90 -8.43 -5.43
C GLN A 119 -9.07 -9.04 -6.83
N PRO A 120 -8.74 -10.34 -7.03
CA PRO A 120 -9.18 -11.06 -8.21
C PRO A 120 -10.69 -10.85 -8.43
N PHE A 121 -11.12 -10.50 -9.64
CA PHE A 121 -12.52 -10.22 -9.93
C PHE A 121 -13.21 -11.43 -10.57
N SER A 122 -14.43 -11.74 -10.12
CA SER A 122 -15.35 -12.66 -10.79
C SER A 122 -16.75 -12.03 -10.88
N PRO A 123 -17.41 -12.04 -12.05
CA PRO A 123 -18.77 -11.52 -12.21
C PRO A 123 -19.82 -12.18 -11.30
N THR A 124 -19.61 -13.46 -10.96
CA THR A 124 -20.52 -14.24 -10.11
C THR A 124 -20.13 -14.20 -8.63
N ASN A 125 -19.06 -13.47 -8.30
CA ASN A 125 -18.44 -13.48 -6.97
C ASN A 125 -17.99 -14.88 -6.50
N ASP A 126 -17.70 -15.76 -7.45
CA ASP A 126 -17.16 -17.11 -7.22
C ASP A 126 -15.63 -17.05 -7.17
N ILE A 127 -15.11 -16.35 -6.17
CA ILE A 127 -13.67 -16.21 -5.89
C ILE A 127 -13.41 -16.58 -4.44
N ASP A 128 -12.26 -17.23 -4.22
CA ASP A 128 -11.77 -17.42 -2.87
C ASP A 128 -11.53 -16.05 -2.21
N PRO A 129 -11.90 -15.87 -0.92
CA PRO A 129 -11.54 -14.68 -0.18
C PRO A 129 -10.03 -14.47 -0.20
N THR A 130 -9.58 -13.23 -0.41
CA THR A 130 -8.14 -12.90 -0.35
C THR A 130 -7.58 -13.28 1.02
N PRO A 131 -6.57 -14.16 1.10
CA PRO A 131 -5.96 -14.53 2.37
C PRO A 131 -5.30 -13.33 3.05
N VAL A 132 -5.62 -13.14 4.34
CA VAL A 132 -5.01 -12.12 5.20
C VAL A 132 -4.25 -12.83 6.32
N TYR A 133 -2.95 -12.59 6.39
CA TYR A 133 -2.06 -13.13 7.39
C TYR A 133 -1.72 -12.06 8.41
N LEU A 134 -1.89 -12.37 9.68
CA LEU A 134 -1.63 -11.47 10.80
C LEU A 134 -1.37 -12.28 12.07
N THR A 135 -0.77 -11.65 13.07
CA THR A 135 -0.60 -12.30 14.37
C THR A 135 -1.93 -12.45 15.10
N GLN A 136 -2.03 -13.45 15.98
CA GLN A 136 -3.20 -13.65 16.86
C GLN A 136 -3.54 -12.38 17.65
N ARG A 137 -2.52 -11.67 18.15
CA ARG A 137 -2.69 -10.41 18.88
C ARG A 137 -3.38 -9.34 18.02
N SER A 138 -2.96 -9.18 16.77
CA SER A 138 -3.57 -8.22 15.84
C SER A 138 -5.01 -8.60 15.50
N MET A 139 -5.27 -9.90 15.29
CA MET A 139 -6.61 -10.44 15.07
C MET A 139 -7.55 -10.09 16.23
N GLU A 140 -7.15 -10.38 17.47
CA GLU A 140 -7.99 -10.11 18.65
C GLU A 140 -8.31 -8.63 18.86
N ARG A 141 -7.42 -7.72 18.48
CA ARG A 141 -7.67 -6.29 18.57
C ARG A 141 -8.60 -5.76 17.49
N TYR A 142 -8.62 -6.41 16.32
CA TYR A 142 -9.52 -6.05 15.24
C TYR A 142 -10.99 -6.39 15.55
N TYR A 143 -11.24 -7.46 16.31
CA TYR A 143 -12.60 -7.92 16.66
C TYR A 143 -13.14 -7.40 18.00
N ARG A 144 -12.42 -6.48 18.67
CA ARG A 144 -12.90 -5.81 19.88
C ARG A 144 -13.57 -4.49 19.53
#